data_AF-A0A2U1S8V8-F1
#
_entry.id   AF-A0A2U1S8V8-F1
#
_cell.length_a   1.000
_cell.length_b   1.000
_cell.length_c   1.000
_cell.angle_alpha   90.00
_cell.angle_beta   90.00
_cell.angle_gamma   90.00
#
_symmetry.space_group_name_H-M   'P 1'
#
loop_
_entity.id
_entity.type
_entity.pdbx_description
1 polymer ?
#
loop_
_entity_poly.entity_id
_entity_poly.type
_entity_poly.pdbx_seq_one_letter_code
_entity_poly.pdbx_strand_id
1 'polypeptide(L)'
;MANGLTNNLIKLYTKLNPISVGTKFFPTNPVETEYVELFNYTQTALLEIEKAEITTDSILKNLLRDIGEENIPEDYNFYELKAAENKIEEYALVSNIIMGSDRYFYVELPHPSNLINIFVKIIENEHGEIVEKSSTELVAKMPSKNDAIRVGVEIIGIGLERGVDIISAVGMTGAASIERSIDYTNEVGKFPGIAFTKLGGEYALVFDSPFKLRKSSATEYQNYLFIDLIDSTKFISKNGRDTLVELMTSIKNFIETECEGELEGYREGGDDFIARFPSKDLAIRAGLDAAWFALDNGAKIRAGVGRSRREAGERAQLVDSINSASPLSLVVFELANGLYAYNVPTEFFRTLIDSIENRKGELFTVFFFVFLIAYILSVIGLGEFSFVAIIFALIYAVIS
;
A
#
# COMPACT_ATOMS: atom_id res chain seq x y z
N MET A 1 -9.57 8.96 10.74
CA MET A 1 -8.69 9.41 11.83
C MET A 1 -9.22 8.75 13.06
N ALA A 2 -8.57 7.65 13.44
CA ALA A 2 -8.83 6.98 14.68
C ALA A 2 -8.67 7.99 15.84
N ASN A 3 -9.52 7.86 16.85
CA ASN A 3 -9.51 8.76 17.99
C ASN A 3 -8.14 8.68 18.71
N GLY A 4 -7.70 9.74 19.40
CA GLY A 4 -6.42 9.74 20.13
C GLY A 4 -6.31 8.59 21.13
N LEU A 5 -7.44 8.15 21.70
CA LEU A 5 -7.55 6.95 22.53
C LEU A 5 -7.24 5.66 21.76
N THR A 6 -7.83 5.46 20.58
CA THR A 6 -7.58 4.30 19.71
C THR A 6 -6.10 4.22 19.34
N ASN A 7 -5.51 5.35 18.95
CA ASN A 7 -4.08 5.40 18.58
C ASN A 7 -3.17 5.04 19.76
N ASN A 8 -3.47 5.52 20.96
CA ASN A 8 -2.71 5.18 22.16
C ASN A 8 -2.82 3.70 22.52
N LEU A 9 -4.01 3.11 22.37
CA LEU A 9 -4.21 1.69 22.61
C LEU A 9 -3.41 0.84 21.62
N ILE A 10 -3.51 1.15 20.32
CA ILE A 10 -2.74 0.45 19.28
C ILE A 10 -1.25 0.57 19.56
N LYS A 11 -0.76 1.77 19.83
CA LYS A 11 0.65 1.99 20.18
C LYS A 11 1.07 1.22 21.42
N LEU A 12 0.22 1.11 22.44
CA LEU A 12 0.53 0.34 23.64
C LEU A 12 0.65 -1.16 23.35
N TYR A 13 -0.25 -1.68 22.50
CA TYR A 13 -0.35 -3.09 22.14
C TYR A 13 0.74 -3.54 21.14
N THR A 14 0.96 -2.74 20.09
CA THR A 14 1.87 -3.07 18.99
C THR A 14 3.28 -2.53 19.21
N LYS A 15 3.45 -1.52 20.07
CA LYS A 15 4.68 -0.69 20.20
C LYS A 15 5.05 0.12 18.96
N LEU A 16 4.17 0.16 17.95
CA LEU A 16 4.36 0.93 16.73
C LEU A 16 3.48 2.18 16.71
N ASN A 17 3.83 3.19 15.91
CA ASN A 17 2.99 4.37 15.75
C ASN A 17 1.88 4.08 14.74
N PRO A 18 0.59 4.14 15.11
CA PRO A 18 -0.49 4.03 14.14
C PRO A 18 -0.64 5.30 13.31
N ILE A 19 -0.70 5.14 12.00
CA ILE A 19 -1.00 6.20 11.03
C ILE A 19 -2.51 6.26 10.77
N SER A 20 -3.13 5.09 10.61
CA SER A 20 -4.56 4.95 10.38
C SER A 20 -5.09 3.62 10.93
N VAL A 21 -6.41 3.56 11.08
CA VAL A 21 -7.19 2.37 11.40
C VAL A 21 -8.38 2.36 10.46
N GLY A 22 -8.54 1.28 9.72
CA GLY A 22 -9.44 1.24 8.57
C GLY A 22 -9.02 2.25 7.49
N THR A 23 -9.94 2.47 6.55
CA THR A 23 -9.75 3.36 5.42
C THR A 23 -10.90 4.34 5.25
N LYS A 24 -10.58 5.55 4.77
CA LYS A 24 -11.57 6.54 4.32
C LYS A 24 -11.71 6.58 2.80
N PHE A 25 -11.11 5.62 2.10
CA PHE A 25 -11.23 5.55 0.66
C PHE A 25 -12.69 5.44 0.23
N PHE A 26 -13.07 6.23 -0.77
CA PHE A 26 -14.42 6.21 -1.34
C PHE A 26 -14.41 5.27 -2.54
N PRO A 27 -14.99 4.06 -2.44
CA PRO A 27 -14.96 3.10 -3.51
C PRO A 27 -15.87 3.55 -4.66
N THR A 28 -15.44 3.26 -5.88
CA THR A 28 -16.14 3.59 -7.13
C THR A 28 -16.62 2.35 -7.89
N ASN A 29 -16.16 1.16 -7.49
CA ASN A 29 -16.58 -0.11 -8.07
C ASN A 29 -16.79 -1.20 -6.98
N PRO A 30 -17.39 -2.36 -7.32
CA PRO A 30 -17.69 -3.40 -6.35
C PRO A 30 -16.46 -4.00 -5.65
N VAL A 31 -15.36 -4.20 -6.39
CA VAL A 31 -14.10 -4.74 -5.82
C VAL A 31 -13.54 -3.77 -4.78
N GLU A 32 -13.45 -2.48 -5.13
CA GLU A 32 -13.04 -1.44 -4.19
C GLU A 32 -13.94 -1.39 -2.96
N THR A 33 -15.25 -1.61 -3.14
CA THR A 33 -16.21 -1.62 -2.03
C THR A 33 -15.92 -2.74 -1.06
N GLU A 34 -15.71 -3.96 -1.57
CA GLU A 34 -15.38 -5.13 -0.76
C GLU A 34 -14.11 -4.92 0.07
N TYR A 35 -13.05 -4.40 -0.54
CA TYR A 35 -11.81 -4.12 0.20
C TYR A 35 -12.00 -3.02 1.25
N VAL A 36 -12.71 -1.93 0.93
CA VAL A 36 -12.98 -0.85 1.90
C VAL A 36 -13.76 -1.39 3.09
N GLU A 37 -14.77 -2.23 2.83
CA GLU A 37 -15.52 -2.92 3.87
C GLU A 37 -14.61 -3.82 4.71
N LEU A 38 -13.73 -4.61 4.08
CA LEU A 38 -12.82 -5.51 4.77
C LEU A 38 -11.81 -4.74 5.64
N PHE A 39 -11.20 -3.66 5.14
CA PHE A 39 -10.32 -2.78 5.90
C PHE A 39 -11.00 -2.22 7.15
N ASN A 40 -12.24 -1.76 7.00
CA ASN A 40 -12.99 -1.13 8.08
C ASN A 40 -13.55 -2.15 9.08
N TYR A 41 -14.10 -3.26 8.59
CA TYR A 41 -14.61 -4.35 9.42
C TYR A 41 -13.50 -4.99 10.26
N THR A 42 -12.36 -5.27 9.63
CA THR A 42 -11.22 -5.86 10.32
C THR A 42 -10.39 -4.85 11.11
N GLN A 43 -10.69 -3.56 10.97
CA GLN A 43 -9.93 -2.46 11.57
C GLN A 43 -8.43 -2.56 11.25
N THR A 44 -8.11 -2.95 10.02
CA THR A 44 -6.72 -3.06 9.55
C THR A 44 -6.02 -1.72 9.76
N ALA A 45 -4.91 -1.75 10.48
CA ALA A 45 -4.20 -0.55 10.89
C ALA A 45 -2.90 -0.39 10.10
N LEU A 46 -2.65 0.80 9.55
CA LEU A 46 -1.35 1.14 9.01
C LEU A 46 -0.45 1.62 10.14
N LEU A 47 0.69 0.95 10.30
CA LEU A 47 1.67 1.20 11.35
C LEU A 47 2.99 1.67 10.74
N GLU A 48 3.61 2.64 11.39
CA GLU A 48 4.97 3.10 11.09
C GLU A 48 5.98 2.29 11.90
N ILE A 49 6.91 1.62 11.21
CA ILE A 49 8.07 0.95 11.81
C ILE A 49 9.26 1.89 11.78
N GLU A 50 9.58 2.41 10.59
CA GLU A 50 10.62 3.41 10.38
C GLU A 50 10.04 4.56 9.55
N LYS A 51 10.10 5.77 10.09
CA LYS A 51 9.58 6.95 9.43
C LYS A 51 10.37 7.26 8.16
N ALA A 52 9.66 7.56 7.08
CA ALA A 52 10.28 8.00 5.83
C ALA A 52 10.85 9.42 5.95
N GLU A 53 12.01 9.65 5.35
CA GLU A 53 12.55 10.98 5.10
C GLU A 53 12.08 11.45 3.73
N ILE A 54 11.05 12.29 3.71
CA ILE A 54 10.44 12.80 2.48
C ILE A 54 11.11 14.12 2.12
N THR A 55 12.05 14.06 1.18
CA THR A 55 12.75 15.22 0.59
C THR A 55 12.75 15.08 -0.93
N THR A 56 13.01 16.18 -1.64
CA THR A 56 13.17 16.17 -3.11
C THR A 56 14.20 15.13 -3.55
N ASP A 57 15.35 15.09 -2.86
CA ASP A 57 16.44 14.15 -3.14
C ASP A 57 16.04 12.70 -2.88
N SER A 58 15.32 12.42 -1.80
CA SER A 58 14.87 11.05 -1.50
C SER A 58 13.83 10.59 -2.51
N ILE A 59 12.96 11.50 -2.99
CA ILE A 59 11.98 11.22 -4.04
C ILE A 59 12.66 10.93 -5.37
N LEU A 60 13.65 11.72 -5.77
CA LEU A 60 14.43 11.46 -6.98
C LEU A 60 15.16 10.12 -6.89
N LYS A 61 15.85 9.85 -5.77
CA LYS A 61 16.52 8.57 -5.54
C LYS A 61 15.54 7.40 -5.59
N ASN A 62 14.34 7.55 -5.03
CA ASN A 62 13.30 6.53 -5.09
C ASN A 62 12.80 6.32 -6.52
N LEU A 63 12.60 7.40 -7.28
CA LEU A 63 12.17 7.35 -8.68
C LEU A 63 13.18 6.60 -9.55
N LEU A 64 14.46 7.02 -9.51
CA LEU A 64 15.55 6.38 -10.26
C LEU A 64 15.64 4.89 -9.94
N ARG A 65 15.49 4.56 -8.66
CA ARG A 65 15.54 3.19 -8.16
C ARG A 65 14.30 2.37 -8.53
N ASP A 66 13.12 2.99 -8.63
CA ASP A 66 11.85 2.34 -8.99
C ASP A 66 11.72 2.13 -10.51
N ILE A 67 12.30 3.02 -11.32
CA ILE A 67 12.25 3.00 -12.79
C ILE A 67 13.48 2.32 -13.41
N GLY A 68 14.61 2.30 -12.70
CA GLY A 68 15.92 1.90 -13.21
C GLY A 68 16.70 3.11 -13.72
N GLU A 69 17.91 3.31 -13.19
CA GLU A 69 18.81 4.41 -13.59
C GLU A 69 19.15 4.34 -15.09
N GLU A 70 19.14 3.15 -15.68
CA GLU A 70 19.37 2.92 -17.11
C GLU A 70 18.26 3.46 -18.02
N ASN A 71 17.06 3.68 -17.47
CA ASN A 71 15.88 4.16 -18.18
C ASN A 71 15.71 5.69 -18.10
N ILE A 72 16.65 6.38 -17.44
CA ILE A 72 16.71 7.84 -17.37
C ILE A 72 18.08 8.27 -17.95
N PRO A 73 18.13 9.27 -18.86
CA PRO A 73 19.41 9.76 -19.38
C PRO A 73 20.27 10.37 -18.25
N GLU A 74 21.59 10.50 -18.48
CA GLU A 74 22.48 11.12 -17.47
C GLU A 74 22.24 12.63 -17.33
N ASP A 75 21.79 13.28 -18.40
CA ASP A 75 21.50 14.71 -18.45
C ASP A 75 19.99 14.92 -18.34
N TYR A 76 19.54 15.31 -17.15
CA TYR A 76 18.15 15.67 -16.85
C TYR A 76 18.11 16.69 -15.73
N ASN A 77 17.03 17.47 -15.72
CA ASN A 77 16.71 18.36 -14.60
C ASN A 77 15.50 17.81 -13.85
N PHE A 78 15.61 17.70 -12.53
CA PHE A 78 14.51 17.30 -11.66
C PHE A 78 13.90 18.52 -10.98
N TYR A 79 12.64 18.81 -11.28
CA TYR A 79 11.91 19.94 -10.72
C TYR A 79 10.88 19.48 -9.70
N GLU A 80 10.88 20.14 -8.54
CA GLU A 80 9.78 20.10 -7.60
C GLU A 80 8.81 21.24 -7.92
N LEU A 81 7.64 20.89 -8.48
CA LEU A 81 6.58 21.85 -8.78
C LEU A 81 5.79 22.16 -7.50
N LYS A 82 5.58 21.12 -6.69
CA LYS A 82 4.89 21.21 -5.40
C LYS A 82 5.53 20.26 -4.41
N ALA A 83 5.93 20.79 -3.26
CA ALA A 83 6.49 20.00 -2.17
C ALA A 83 5.56 18.87 -1.74
N ALA A 84 6.13 17.68 -1.49
CA ALA A 84 5.40 16.61 -0.85
C ALA A 84 5.00 16.99 0.57
N GLU A 85 3.85 16.49 0.99
CA GLU A 85 3.48 16.57 2.39
C GLU A 85 4.41 15.64 3.17
N ASN A 86 4.99 16.12 4.28
CA ASN A 86 5.84 15.31 5.16
C ASN A 86 4.99 14.38 6.05
N LYS A 87 4.10 13.64 5.41
CA LYS A 87 3.12 12.76 6.03
C LYS A 87 2.74 11.65 5.06
N ILE A 88 2.69 10.42 5.58
CA ILE A 88 2.09 9.30 4.87
C ILE A 88 0.59 9.29 5.14
N GLU A 89 -0.19 9.21 4.06
CA GLU A 89 -1.64 9.13 4.12
C GLU A 89 -2.12 7.75 3.65
N GLU A 90 -2.88 7.07 4.49
CA GLU A 90 -3.40 5.74 4.15
C GLU A 90 -4.39 5.76 2.99
N TYR A 91 -5.21 6.81 2.86
CA TYR A 91 -6.11 6.96 1.71
C TYR A 91 -5.34 6.88 0.39
N ALA A 92 -4.20 7.57 0.32
CA ALA A 92 -3.35 7.56 -0.86
C ALA A 92 -2.73 6.17 -1.06
N LEU A 93 -2.43 5.42 -0.01
CA LEU A 93 -1.90 4.06 -0.13
C LEU A 93 -2.96 3.08 -0.62
N VAL A 94 -4.15 3.05 -0.03
CA VAL A 94 -5.22 2.15 -0.49
C VAL A 94 -5.58 2.47 -1.95
N SER A 95 -5.76 3.75 -2.28
CA SER A 95 -6.06 4.18 -3.65
C SER A 95 -4.94 3.84 -4.64
N ASN A 96 -3.67 4.10 -4.31
CA ASN A 96 -2.57 3.97 -5.26
C ASN A 96 -1.93 2.57 -5.31
N ILE A 97 -1.97 1.82 -4.21
CA ILE A 97 -1.21 0.58 -4.00
C ILE A 97 -2.12 -0.65 -3.92
N ILE A 98 -3.40 -0.51 -3.53
CA ILE A 98 -4.26 -1.68 -3.35
C ILE A 98 -5.35 -1.74 -4.43
N MET A 99 -5.94 -0.61 -4.80
CA MET A 99 -7.11 -0.57 -5.70
C MET A 99 -6.80 -0.44 -7.19
N GLY A 100 -5.68 0.18 -7.57
CA GLY A 100 -5.32 0.29 -8.98
C GLY A 100 -3.90 0.81 -9.18
N SER A 101 -3.07 0.02 -9.86
CA SER A 101 -1.76 0.45 -10.36
C SER A 101 -1.88 1.25 -11.65
N ASP A 102 -2.95 1.05 -12.41
CA ASP A 102 -3.14 1.70 -13.70
C ASP A 102 -3.08 3.22 -13.58
N ARG A 103 -2.41 3.87 -14.53
CA ARG A 103 -2.30 5.33 -14.58
C ARG A 103 -2.62 5.84 -15.96
N TYR A 104 -3.23 7.02 -15.99
CA TYR A 104 -3.40 7.75 -17.24
C TYR A 104 -2.11 8.48 -17.58
N PHE A 105 -1.67 8.30 -18.82
CA PHE A 105 -0.49 8.91 -19.40
C PHE A 105 -0.94 9.83 -20.54
N TYR A 106 -0.68 11.11 -20.38
CA TYR A 106 -0.98 12.15 -21.36
C TYR A 106 0.29 12.56 -22.10
N VAL A 107 0.17 12.77 -23.41
CA VAL A 107 1.25 13.27 -24.28
C VAL A 107 0.70 14.39 -25.15
N GLU A 108 1.42 15.51 -25.20
CA GLU A 108 1.14 16.67 -26.03
C GLU A 108 2.30 16.92 -27.01
N LEU A 109 1.94 17.16 -28.26
CA LEU A 109 2.82 17.61 -29.32
C LEU A 109 2.45 19.06 -29.70
N PRO A 110 3.43 19.93 -29.96
CA PRO A 110 3.17 21.33 -30.29
C PRO A 110 2.44 21.49 -31.62
N HIS A 111 2.65 20.56 -32.56
CA HIS A 111 2.08 20.57 -33.90
C HIS A 111 1.72 19.14 -34.37
N PRO A 112 0.73 18.99 -35.28
CA PRO A 112 0.36 17.71 -35.87
C PRO A 112 1.57 16.94 -36.43
N SER A 113 1.77 15.69 -35.99
CA SER A 113 2.91 14.89 -36.42
C SER A 113 2.59 13.40 -36.52
N ASN A 114 3.21 12.72 -37.48
CA ASN A 114 3.15 11.25 -37.61
C ASN A 114 3.82 10.53 -36.44
N LEU A 115 4.57 11.25 -35.59
CA LEU A 115 5.13 10.75 -34.34
C LEU A 115 4.07 10.11 -33.44
N ILE A 116 2.85 10.65 -33.42
CA ILE A 116 1.78 10.12 -32.58
C ILE A 116 1.45 8.66 -32.88
N ASN A 117 1.59 8.22 -34.15
CA ASN A 117 1.38 6.83 -34.54
C ASN A 117 2.52 5.91 -34.08
N ILE A 118 3.72 6.47 -33.90
CA ILE A 118 4.87 5.74 -33.36
C ILE A 118 4.69 5.59 -31.84
N PHE A 119 4.27 6.65 -31.17
CA PHE A 119 4.01 6.65 -29.72
C PHE A 119 2.93 5.66 -29.34
N VAL A 120 1.85 5.57 -30.11
CA VAL A 120 0.81 4.54 -29.93
C VAL A 120 1.40 3.13 -29.92
N LYS A 121 2.28 2.79 -30.87
CA LYS A 121 2.90 1.46 -30.93
C LYS A 121 3.80 1.16 -29.74
N ILE A 122 4.54 2.17 -29.25
CA ILE A 122 5.40 2.02 -28.07
C ILE A 122 4.54 1.71 -26.85
N ILE A 123 3.48 2.49 -26.66
CA ILE A 123 2.53 2.31 -25.55
C ILE A 123 1.88 0.92 -25.61
N GLU A 124 1.38 0.50 -26.77
CA GLU A 124 0.78 -0.84 -26.94
C GLU A 124 1.77 -1.98 -26.68
N ASN A 125 3.04 -1.82 -27.09
CA ASN A 125 4.09 -2.81 -26.84
C ASN A 125 4.42 -2.94 -25.34
N GLU A 126 4.27 -1.86 -24.57
CA GLU A 126 4.43 -1.84 -23.11
C GLU A 126 3.09 -2.09 -22.39
N HIS A 127 2.16 -2.77 -23.07
CA HIS A 127 0.85 -3.19 -22.55
C HIS A 127 -0.09 -2.05 -22.12
N GLY A 128 0.11 -0.83 -22.63
CA GLY A 128 -0.81 0.28 -22.45
C GLY A 128 -1.98 0.26 -23.43
N GLU A 129 -3.12 0.79 -22.99
CA GLU A 129 -4.34 0.92 -23.79
C GLU A 129 -4.55 2.39 -24.22
N ILE A 130 -4.77 2.65 -25.50
CA ILE A 130 -5.06 4.01 -25.98
C ILE A 130 -6.52 4.36 -25.67
N VAL A 131 -6.72 5.45 -24.91
CA VAL A 131 -8.05 5.94 -24.52
C VAL A 131 -8.52 7.01 -25.50
N GLU A 132 -7.67 8.00 -25.78
CA GLU A 132 -7.97 9.08 -26.71
C GLU A 132 -6.74 9.42 -27.56
N LYS A 133 -6.98 9.81 -28.81
CA LYS A 133 -5.94 10.17 -29.77
C LYS A 133 -6.42 11.24 -30.73
N SER A 134 -5.67 12.33 -30.82
CA SER A 134 -5.83 13.38 -31.84
C SER A 134 -4.57 13.45 -32.72
N SER A 135 -4.41 14.54 -33.47
CA SER A 135 -3.18 14.79 -34.23
C SER A 135 -2.04 15.37 -33.38
N THR A 136 -2.37 15.90 -32.20
CA THR A 136 -1.45 16.62 -31.30
C THR A 136 -1.46 16.09 -29.87
N GLU A 137 -2.43 15.28 -29.49
CA GLU A 137 -2.62 14.84 -28.11
C GLU A 137 -2.93 13.35 -28.07
N LEU A 138 -2.47 12.69 -27.01
CA LEU A 138 -2.70 11.28 -26.76
C LEU A 138 -2.97 11.09 -25.27
N VAL A 139 -3.99 10.29 -24.95
CA VAL A 139 -4.26 9.79 -23.61
C VAL A 139 -4.24 8.27 -23.66
N ALA A 140 -3.42 7.65 -22.83
CA ALA A 140 -3.32 6.21 -22.68
C ALA A 140 -3.50 5.80 -21.23
N LYS A 141 -3.94 4.57 -21.01
CA LYS A 141 -3.99 3.89 -19.72
C LYS A 141 -2.79 2.92 -19.66
N MET A 142 -1.88 3.15 -18.74
CA MET A 142 -0.65 2.38 -18.54
C MET A 142 -0.78 1.45 -17.32
N PRO A 143 -0.10 0.29 -17.29
CA PRO A 143 -0.18 -0.68 -16.18
C PRO A 143 0.27 -0.13 -14.83
N SER A 144 1.25 0.77 -14.83
CA SER A 144 1.75 1.42 -13.62
C SER A 144 2.22 2.86 -13.88
N LYS A 145 2.37 3.63 -12.80
CA LYS A 145 3.04 4.94 -12.84
C LYS A 145 4.47 4.85 -13.36
N ASN A 146 5.22 3.82 -12.95
CA ASN A 146 6.62 3.68 -13.33
C ASN A 146 6.74 3.37 -14.82
N ASP A 147 5.83 2.54 -15.35
CA ASP A 147 5.75 2.23 -16.79
C ASP A 147 5.39 3.46 -17.60
N ALA A 148 4.40 4.24 -17.15
CA ALA A 148 4.04 5.50 -17.77
C ALA A 148 5.24 6.48 -17.83
N ILE A 149 6.02 6.57 -16.74
CA ILE A 149 7.19 7.46 -16.71
C ILE A 149 8.29 6.95 -17.65
N ARG A 150 8.60 5.66 -17.60
CA ARG A 150 9.59 5.02 -18.49
C ARG A 150 9.26 5.24 -19.96
N VAL A 151 8.01 4.97 -20.36
CA VAL A 151 7.51 5.18 -21.72
C VAL A 151 7.53 6.65 -22.11
N GLY A 152 7.19 7.55 -21.19
CA GLY A 152 7.27 8.99 -21.45
C GLY A 152 8.70 9.47 -21.71
N VAL A 153 9.67 9.01 -20.92
CA VAL A 153 11.10 9.32 -21.17
C VAL A 153 11.54 8.81 -22.56
N GLU A 154 11.15 7.59 -22.96
CA GLU A 154 11.46 7.07 -24.29
C GLU A 154 10.84 7.91 -25.42
N ILE A 155 9.55 8.25 -25.29
CA ILE A 155 8.82 9.05 -26.27
C ILE A 155 9.40 10.47 -26.40
N ILE A 156 9.79 11.09 -25.29
CA ILE A 156 10.45 12.41 -25.28
C ILE A 156 11.80 12.33 -25.99
N GLY A 157 12.60 11.29 -25.73
CA GLY A 157 13.87 11.07 -26.44
C GLY A 157 13.68 10.98 -27.96
N ILE A 158 12.69 10.22 -28.43
CA ILE A 158 12.34 10.12 -29.85
C ILE A 158 11.86 11.47 -30.42
N GLY A 159 11.08 12.23 -29.66
CA GLY A 159 10.63 13.57 -30.03
C GLY A 159 11.80 14.52 -30.24
N LEU A 160 12.70 14.60 -29.25
CA LEU A 160 13.91 15.41 -29.29
C LEU A 160 14.83 15.04 -30.47
N GLU A 161 15.02 13.76 -30.76
CA GLU A 161 15.77 13.31 -31.94
C GLU A 161 15.18 13.82 -33.26
N ARG A 162 13.87 14.09 -33.29
CA ARG A 162 13.16 14.63 -34.45
C ARG A 162 12.90 16.14 -34.37
N GLY A 163 13.45 16.82 -33.36
CA GLY A 163 13.25 18.24 -33.14
C GLY A 163 11.81 18.62 -32.78
N VAL A 164 11.09 17.74 -32.06
CA VAL A 164 9.74 17.99 -31.56
C VAL A 164 9.76 17.93 -30.04
N ASP A 165 9.41 19.04 -29.41
CA ASP A 165 9.36 19.16 -27.96
C ASP A 165 8.09 18.49 -27.42
N ILE A 166 8.25 17.36 -26.72
CA ILE A 166 7.13 16.57 -26.20
C ILE A 166 6.91 16.89 -24.73
N ILE A 167 5.69 17.28 -24.40
CA ILE A 167 5.26 17.43 -23.02
C ILE A 167 4.40 16.22 -22.67
N SER A 168 4.59 15.67 -21.47
CA SER A 168 3.80 14.54 -21.01
C SER A 168 3.53 14.61 -19.52
N ALA A 169 2.51 13.90 -19.07
CA ALA A 169 2.15 13.85 -17.67
C ALA A 169 1.46 12.55 -17.27
N VAL A 170 1.63 12.16 -16.02
CA VAL A 170 1.01 10.96 -15.43
C VAL A 170 -0.01 11.37 -14.37
N GLY A 171 -1.19 10.74 -14.39
CA GLY A 171 -2.29 11.03 -13.47
C GLY A 171 -3.09 9.78 -13.10
N MET A 172 -3.90 9.91 -12.04
CA MET A 172 -4.86 8.87 -11.64
C MET A 172 -6.03 8.76 -12.61
N THR A 173 -6.38 9.85 -13.28
CA THR A 173 -7.45 9.95 -14.28
C THR A 173 -6.91 10.71 -15.50
N GLY A 174 -7.57 10.57 -16.65
CA GLY A 174 -7.20 11.34 -17.86
C GLY A 174 -7.23 12.85 -17.62
N ALA A 175 -8.25 13.34 -16.92
CA ALA A 175 -8.34 14.75 -16.54
C ALA A 175 -7.18 15.17 -15.63
N ALA A 176 -6.83 14.36 -14.64
CA ALA A 176 -5.72 14.65 -13.73
C ALA A 176 -4.34 14.59 -14.42
N SER A 177 -4.16 13.80 -15.48
CA SER A 177 -2.93 13.86 -16.29
C SER A 177 -2.87 15.13 -17.15
N ILE A 178 -3.99 15.58 -17.72
CA ILE A 178 -4.04 16.81 -18.52
C ILE A 178 -3.81 18.04 -17.65
N GLU A 179 -4.52 18.16 -16.52
CA GLU A 179 -4.35 19.25 -15.55
C GLU A 179 -2.88 19.39 -15.13
N ARG A 180 -2.21 18.26 -14.87
CA ARG A 180 -0.80 18.25 -14.52
C ARG A 180 0.14 18.68 -15.65
N SER A 181 -0.20 18.36 -16.89
CA SER A 181 0.54 18.86 -18.06
C SER A 181 0.40 20.38 -18.20
N ILE A 182 -0.78 20.92 -17.89
CA ILE A 182 -1.05 22.36 -17.88
C ILE A 182 -0.24 23.03 -16.77
N ASP A 183 -0.27 22.50 -15.56
CA ASP A 183 0.49 23.03 -14.41
C ASP A 183 2.00 22.98 -14.65
N TYR A 184 2.49 21.87 -15.20
CA TYR A 184 3.87 21.76 -15.66
C TYR A 184 4.23 22.87 -16.66
N THR A 185 3.39 23.10 -17.66
CA THR A 185 3.63 24.11 -18.69
C THR A 185 3.62 25.53 -18.10
N ASN A 186 2.79 25.78 -17.08
CA ASN A 186 2.71 27.08 -16.41
C ASN A 186 3.94 27.35 -15.54
N GLU A 187 4.44 26.34 -14.82
CA GLU A 187 5.54 26.47 -13.86
C GLU A 187 6.92 26.36 -14.52
N VAL A 188 7.10 25.39 -15.43
CA VAL A 188 8.39 25.08 -16.07
C VAL A 188 8.49 25.73 -17.45
N GLY A 189 7.37 25.84 -18.17
CA GLY A 189 7.33 26.27 -19.57
C GLY A 189 7.19 25.08 -20.54
N LYS A 190 7.28 25.36 -21.84
CA LYS A 190 7.10 24.37 -22.92
C LYS A 190 8.36 23.54 -23.19
N PHE A 191 9.06 23.12 -22.14
CA PHE A 191 10.24 22.29 -22.28
C PHE A 191 9.86 20.80 -22.38
N PRO A 192 10.61 19.98 -23.13
CA PRO A 192 10.39 18.56 -23.21
C PRO A 192 10.52 17.90 -21.83
N GLY A 193 9.49 17.19 -21.40
CA GLY A 193 9.48 16.67 -20.03
C GLY A 193 8.26 15.85 -19.68
N ILE A 194 8.34 15.23 -18.51
CA ILE A 194 7.27 14.44 -17.93
C ILE A 194 6.98 14.86 -16.49
N ALA A 195 5.72 15.21 -16.22
CA ALA A 195 5.24 15.58 -14.89
C ALA A 195 4.46 14.44 -14.21
N PHE A 196 4.62 14.26 -12.90
CA PHE A 196 3.97 13.19 -12.15
C PHE A 196 3.82 13.52 -10.65
N THR A 197 3.03 12.71 -9.93
CA THR A 197 2.85 12.82 -8.48
C THR A 197 3.54 11.71 -7.69
N LYS A 198 4.06 12.07 -6.51
CA LYS A 198 4.57 11.11 -5.52
C LYS A 198 4.36 11.70 -4.12
N LEU A 199 3.67 10.96 -3.23
CA LEU A 199 3.40 11.33 -1.83
C LEU A 199 2.74 12.71 -1.66
N GLY A 200 1.76 13.04 -2.51
CA GLY A 200 1.07 14.33 -2.48
C GLY A 200 1.86 15.51 -3.06
N GLY A 201 3.15 15.33 -3.36
CA GLY A 201 3.96 16.29 -4.11
C GLY A 201 3.88 16.08 -5.62
N GLU A 202 4.28 17.10 -6.36
CA GLU A 202 4.31 17.12 -7.83
C GLU A 202 5.70 17.47 -8.34
N TYR A 203 6.15 16.67 -9.31
CA TYR A 203 7.52 16.68 -9.79
C TYR A 203 7.55 16.57 -11.31
N ALA A 204 8.65 17.00 -11.90
CA ALA A 204 8.90 16.80 -13.33
C ALA A 204 10.36 16.41 -13.61
N LEU A 205 10.52 15.56 -14.62
CA LEU A 205 11.81 15.34 -15.29
C LEU A 205 11.80 16.14 -16.60
N VAL A 206 12.80 16.99 -16.77
CA VAL A 206 12.94 17.88 -17.94
C VAL A 206 14.24 17.56 -18.66
N PHE A 207 14.18 17.54 -19.99
CA PHE A 207 15.28 17.13 -20.84
C PHE A 207 15.62 18.22 -21.85
N ASP A 208 16.85 18.72 -21.77
CA ASP A 208 17.30 19.88 -22.57
C ASP A 208 17.98 19.48 -23.88
N SER A 209 18.35 18.20 -24.05
CA SER A 209 19.13 17.71 -25.18
C SER A 209 18.66 16.34 -25.69
N PRO A 210 18.78 16.04 -27.00
CA PRO A 210 18.46 14.71 -27.52
C PRO A 210 19.32 13.63 -26.85
N PHE A 211 18.68 12.55 -26.43
CA PHE A 211 19.34 11.43 -25.78
C PHE A 211 18.90 10.09 -26.37
N LYS A 212 19.75 9.09 -26.20
CA LYS A 212 19.41 7.68 -26.43
C LYS A 212 19.49 6.96 -25.10
N LEU A 213 18.40 6.27 -24.75
CA LEU A 213 18.43 5.35 -23.63
C LEU A 213 19.47 4.26 -23.89
N ARG A 214 20.18 3.87 -22.82
CA ARG A 214 21.09 2.72 -22.90
C ARG A 214 20.24 1.49 -23.22
N LYS A 215 20.79 0.51 -23.94
CA LYS A 215 20.13 -0.80 -24.06
C LYS A 215 19.90 -1.31 -22.63
N SER A 216 18.66 -1.28 -22.16
CA SER A 216 18.34 -1.82 -20.86
C SER A 216 18.66 -3.32 -20.91
N SER A 217 19.54 -3.77 -20.03
CA SER A 217 19.23 -5.03 -19.38
C SER A 217 18.06 -4.67 -18.49
N ALA A 218 16.87 -5.25 -18.71
CA ALA A 218 15.81 -5.11 -17.73
C ALA A 218 16.42 -5.51 -16.38
N THR A 219 16.68 -4.52 -15.52
CA THR A 219 17.03 -4.83 -14.15
C THR A 219 15.72 -5.36 -13.60
N GLU A 220 15.55 -6.69 -13.61
CA GLU A 220 14.39 -7.38 -13.08
C GLU A 220 14.37 -7.13 -11.56
N TYR A 221 14.01 -5.92 -11.14
CA TYR A 221 13.58 -5.66 -9.78
C TYR A 221 12.22 -6.33 -9.64
N GLN A 222 12.25 -7.59 -9.24
CA GLN A 222 11.08 -8.43 -9.06
C GLN A 222 10.46 -8.10 -7.70
N ASN A 223 9.15 -7.89 -7.67
CA ASN A 223 8.46 -7.66 -6.41
C ASN A 223 8.22 -9.01 -5.75
N TYR A 224 8.85 -9.24 -4.61
CA TYR A 224 8.75 -10.49 -3.87
C TYR A 224 7.86 -10.33 -2.65
N LEU A 225 7.00 -11.31 -2.43
CA LEU A 225 6.26 -11.50 -1.19
C LEU A 225 6.78 -12.77 -0.53
N PHE A 226 7.25 -12.64 0.71
CA PHE A 226 7.54 -13.76 1.58
C PHE A 226 6.43 -13.84 2.62
N ILE A 227 5.82 -15.03 2.79
CA ILE A 227 4.80 -15.30 3.81
C ILE A 227 5.28 -16.47 4.66
N ASP A 228 5.05 -16.37 5.97
CA ASP A 228 5.31 -17.44 6.91
C ASP A 228 4.27 -17.44 8.04
N LEU A 229 3.85 -18.63 8.47
CA LEU A 229 2.84 -18.81 9.49
C LEU A 229 3.43 -18.65 10.90
N ILE A 230 2.87 -17.75 11.70
CA ILE A 230 3.30 -17.55 13.08
C ILE A 230 2.83 -18.72 13.94
N ASP A 231 3.75 -19.27 14.75
CA ASP A 231 3.49 -20.40 15.66
C ASP A 231 2.89 -21.64 14.96
N SER A 232 3.35 -21.95 13.74
CA SER A 232 2.90 -23.11 12.94
C SER A 232 2.87 -24.42 13.71
N THR A 233 3.86 -24.67 14.57
CA THR A 233 3.90 -25.87 15.43
C THR A 233 2.70 -25.96 16.37
N LYS A 234 2.30 -24.83 16.97
CA LYS A 234 1.13 -24.76 17.85
C LYS A 234 -0.16 -24.90 17.04
N PHE A 235 -0.23 -24.29 15.87
CA PHE A 235 -1.37 -24.43 14.96
C PHE A 235 -1.59 -25.89 14.57
N ILE A 236 -0.54 -26.59 14.12
CA ILE A 236 -0.58 -28.02 13.79
C ILE A 236 -1.03 -28.86 14.98
N SER A 237 -0.53 -28.57 16.18
CA SER A 237 -0.92 -29.32 17.39
C SER A 237 -2.40 -29.18 17.74
N LYS A 238 -3.02 -28.04 17.40
CA LYS A 238 -4.43 -27.74 17.70
C LYS A 238 -5.38 -28.25 16.61
N ASN A 239 -5.02 -28.05 15.35
CA ASN A 239 -5.92 -28.20 14.21
C ASN A 239 -5.54 -29.36 13.28
N GLY A 240 -4.37 -29.97 13.46
CA GLY A 240 -3.82 -31.01 12.58
C GLY A 240 -2.99 -30.46 11.42
N ARG A 241 -2.13 -31.32 10.84
CA ARG A 241 -1.27 -30.96 9.71
C ARG A 241 -2.06 -30.75 8.41
N ASP A 242 -3.13 -31.50 8.21
CA ASP A 242 -3.95 -31.41 7.00
C ASP A 242 -4.60 -30.03 6.87
N THR A 243 -5.06 -29.46 7.99
CA THR A 243 -5.60 -28.09 8.06
C THR A 243 -4.57 -27.04 7.70
N LEU A 244 -3.29 -27.23 8.06
CA LEU A 244 -2.21 -26.34 7.61
C LEU A 244 -2.01 -26.44 6.10
N VAL A 245 -1.98 -27.66 5.55
CA VAL A 245 -1.82 -27.88 4.11
C VAL A 245 -2.97 -27.22 3.35
N GLU A 246 -4.21 -27.36 3.80
CA GLU A 246 -5.39 -26.74 3.18
C GLU A 246 -5.30 -25.22 3.22
N LEU A 247 -4.95 -24.64 4.36
CA LEU A 247 -4.77 -23.20 4.54
C LEU A 247 -3.70 -22.66 3.58
N MET A 248 -2.49 -23.24 3.60
CA MET A 248 -1.38 -22.76 2.77
C MET A 248 -1.63 -22.99 1.28
N THR A 249 -2.31 -24.08 0.91
CA THR A 249 -2.71 -24.34 -0.48
C THR A 249 -3.75 -23.34 -0.97
N SER A 250 -4.70 -22.94 -0.12
CA SER A 250 -5.70 -21.93 -0.45
C SER A 250 -5.06 -20.55 -0.66
N ILE A 251 -4.13 -20.16 0.21
CA ILE A 251 -3.35 -18.93 0.04
C ILE A 251 -2.53 -18.98 -1.25
N LYS A 252 -1.86 -20.10 -1.53
CA LYS A 252 -1.13 -20.32 -2.79
C LYS A 252 -2.04 -20.13 -4.01
N ASN A 253 -3.20 -20.79 -4.03
CA ASN A 253 -4.12 -20.72 -5.16
C ASN A 253 -4.59 -19.30 -5.38
N PHE A 254 -4.95 -18.59 -4.31
CA PHE A 254 -5.33 -17.18 -4.37
C PHE A 254 -4.23 -16.31 -4.99
N ILE A 255 -2.97 -16.51 -4.58
CA ILE A 255 -1.83 -15.76 -5.12
C ILE A 255 -1.66 -15.99 -6.62
N GLU A 256 -1.74 -17.24 -7.07
CA GLU A 256 -1.55 -17.60 -8.47
C GLU A 256 -2.73 -17.18 -9.36
N THR A 257 -3.98 -17.28 -8.87
CA THR A 257 -5.18 -17.04 -9.69
C THR A 257 -5.70 -15.62 -9.63
N GLU A 258 -5.70 -14.99 -8.46
CA GLU A 258 -6.32 -13.67 -8.25
C GLU A 258 -5.32 -12.51 -8.28
N CYS A 259 -4.05 -12.78 -7.93
CA CYS A 259 -3.02 -11.74 -7.81
C CYS A 259 -1.90 -11.84 -8.85
N GLU A 260 -1.99 -12.78 -9.79
CA GLU A 260 -0.99 -13.02 -10.85
C GLU A 260 0.43 -13.27 -10.31
N GLY A 261 0.54 -13.81 -9.09
CA GLY A 261 1.81 -14.12 -8.46
C GLY A 261 2.38 -15.44 -8.96
N GLU A 262 3.67 -15.46 -9.25
CA GLU A 262 4.41 -16.67 -9.60
C GLU A 262 5.16 -17.21 -8.38
N LEU A 263 4.84 -18.44 -7.96
CA LEU A 263 5.57 -19.06 -6.84
C LEU A 263 6.97 -19.49 -7.26
N GLU A 264 7.97 -18.97 -6.53
CA GLU A 264 9.38 -19.37 -6.72
C GLU A 264 9.84 -20.38 -5.68
N GLY A 265 9.17 -20.46 -4.53
CA GLY A 265 9.52 -21.38 -3.48
C GLY A 265 8.33 -21.68 -2.57
N TYR A 266 7.81 -22.89 -2.68
CA TYR A 266 6.85 -23.47 -1.75
C TYR A 266 7.12 -24.96 -1.65
N ARG A 267 7.27 -25.47 -0.43
CA ARG A 267 7.29 -26.90 -0.18
C ARG A 267 5.88 -27.32 0.21
N GLU A 268 5.31 -28.30 -0.49
CA GLU A 268 3.98 -28.81 -0.16
C GLU A 268 3.92 -29.27 1.32
N GLY A 269 3.01 -28.64 2.08
CA GLY A 269 2.89 -28.84 3.53
C GLY A 269 3.97 -28.18 4.39
N GLY A 270 4.68 -27.18 3.85
CA GLY A 270 5.42 -26.17 4.59
C GLY A 270 4.50 -25.07 5.14
N ASP A 271 5.05 -24.23 5.99
CA ASP A 271 4.41 -23.08 6.62
C ASP A 271 4.84 -21.73 6.00
N ASP A 272 5.79 -21.76 5.07
CA ASP A 272 6.31 -20.61 4.36
C ASP A 272 6.20 -20.75 2.83
N PHE A 273 6.16 -19.61 2.14
CA PHE A 273 6.44 -19.56 0.71
C PHE A 273 6.95 -18.18 0.28
N ILE A 274 7.50 -18.17 -0.93
CA ILE A 274 7.91 -16.96 -1.64
C ILE A 274 7.30 -16.92 -3.03
N ALA A 275 6.69 -15.79 -3.34
CA ALA A 275 6.07 -15.50 -4.64
C ALA A 275 6.65 -14.21 -5.24
N ARG A 276 6.71 -14.18 -6.57
CA ARG A 276 7.09 -13.05 -7.40
C ARG A 276 5.84 -12.40 -7.98
N PHE A 277 5.83 -11.07 -8.07
CA PHE A 277 4.71 -10.29 -8.56
C PHE A 277 5.16 -9.27 -9.62
N PRO A 278 4.29 -8.95 -10.59
CA PRO A 278 4.52 -7.89 -11.58
C PRO A 278 4.73 -6.52 -10.93
N SER A 279 3.98 -6.22 -9.87
CA SER A 279 4.04 -4.93 -9.17
C SER A 279 4.08 -5.11 -7.65
N LYS A 280 4.64 -4.11 -6.97
CA LYS A 280 4.66 -4.04 -5.50
C LYS A 280 3.24 -3.98 -4.92
N ASP A 281 2.36 -3.32 -5.63
CA ASP A 281 0.96 -3.10 -5.31
C ASP A 281 0.23 -4.46 -5.18
N LEU A 282 0.40 -5.33 -6.19
CA LEU A 282 -0.11 -6.70 -6.18
C LEU A 282 0.49 -7.54 -5.05
N ALA A 283 1.80 -7.40 -4.78
CA ALA A 283 2.46 -8.13 -3.69
C ALA A 283 1.91 -7.72 -2.30
N ILE A 284 1.64 -6.43 -2.08
CA ILE A 284 1.05 -5.94 -0.82
C ILE A 284 -0.39 -6.42 -0.68
N ARG A 285 -1.18 -6.36 -1.75
CA ARG A 285 -2.56 -6.86 -1.79
C ARG A 285 -2.63 -8.35 -1.47
N ALA A 286 -1.82 -9.16 -2.14
CA ALA A 286 -1.70 -10.59 -1.86
C ALA A 286 -1.32 -10.88 -0.40
N GLY A 287 -0.40 -10.09 0.17
CA GLY A 287 -0.04 -10.20 1.58
C GLY A 287 -1.18 -9.91 2.55
N LEU A 288 -2.00 -8.89 2.25
CA LEU A 288 -3.18 -8.52 3.05
C LEU A 288 -4.27 -9.59 2.97
N ASP A 289 -4.58 -10.06 1.77
CA ASP A 289 -5.59 -11.10 1.55
C ASP A 289 -5.19 -12.41 2.23
N ALA A 290 -3.92 -12.80 2.12
CA ALA A 290 -3.38 -13.92 2.88
C ALA A 290 -3.50 -13.71 4.40
N ALA A 291 -3.28 -12.48 4.90
CA ALA A 291 -3.37 -12.19 6.33
C ALA A 291 -4.82 -12.21 6.85
N TRP A 292 -5.77 -11.71 6.07
CA TRP A 292 -7.19 -11.81 6.41
C TRP A 292 -7.67 -13.26 6.36
N PHE A 293 -7.36 -13.99 5.30
CA PHE A 293 -7.73 -15.39 5.13
C PHE A 293 -7.13 -16.28 6.23
N ALA A 294 -5.85 -16.08 6.56
CA ALA A 294 -5.21 -16.81 7.65
C ALA A 294 -5.90 -16.55 8.99
N LEU A 295 -6.29 -15.31 9.27
CA LEU A 295 -6.97 -14.98 10.52
C LEU A 295 -8.36 -15.61 10.62
N ASP A 296 -9.13 -15.61 9.53
CA ASP A 296 -10.45 -16.26 9.48
C ASP A 296 -10.35 -17.77 9.76
N ASN A 297 -9.21 -18.37 9.39
CA ASN A 297 -8.87 -19.76 9.68
C ASN A 297 -8.14 -19.96 11.03
N GLY A 298 -8.13 -18.96 11.91
CA GLY A 298 -7.55 -19.04 13.25
C GLY A 298 -6.02 -19.09 13.30
N ALA A 299 -5.36 -18.67 12.22
CA ALA A 299 -3.91 -18.54 12.12
C ALA A 299 -3.48 -17.07 12.04
N LYS A 300 -2.17 -16.82 12.07
CA LYS A 300 -1.57 -15.52 11.81
C LYS A 300 -0.38 -15.71 10.92
N ILE A 301 -0.10 -14.73 10.07
CA ILE A 301 1.08 -14.76 9.22
C ILE A 301 1.95 -13.54 9.48
N ARG A 302 3.23 -13.69 9.19
CA ARG A 302 4.14 -12.59 8.92
C ARG A 302 4.39 -12.56 7.44
N ALA A 303 4.30 -11.37 6.86
CA ALA A 303 4.52 -11.16 5.45
C ALA A 303 5.49 -9.99 5.24
N GLY A 304 6.39 -10.14 4.27
CA GLY A 304 7.34 -9.11 3.89
C GLY A 304 7.36 -8.95 2.38
N VAL A 305 7.17 -7.72 1.91
CA VAL A 305 7.26 -7.37 0.50
C VAL A 305 8.63 -6.73 0.26
N GLY A 306 9.44 -7.26 -0.65
CA GLY A 306 10.79 -6.76 -0.97
C GLY A 306 11.09 -6.82 -2.46
N ARG A 307 12.25 -6.33 -2.88
CA ARG A 307 12.72 -6.38 -4.29
C ARG A 307 13.63 -7.56 -4.58
N SER A 308 13.99 -8.29 -3.54
CA SER A 308 14.69 -9.55 -3.61
C SER A 308 14.07 -10.50 -2.61
N ARG A 309 14.29 -11.80 -2.82
CA ARG A 309 13.87 -12.84 -1.89
C ARG A 309 14.36 -12.61 -0.48
N ARG A 310 15.64 -12.22 -0.37
CA ARG A 310 16.27 -11.93 0.91
C ARG A 310 15.60 -10.77 1.61
N GLU A 311 15.39 -9.67 0.90
CA GLU A 311 14.77 -8.47 1.46
C GLU A 311 13.32 -8.73 1.91
N ALA A 312 12.54 -9.47 1.12
CA ALA A 312 11.20 -9.90 1.51
C ALA A 312 11.21 -10.75 2.80
N GLY A 313 12.13 -11.72 2.90
CA GLY A 313 12.30 -12.54 4.09
C GLY A 313 12.77 -11.75 5.32
N GLU A 314 13.74 -10.84 5.16
CA GLU A 314 14.21 -9.96 6.24
C GLU A 314 13.07 -9.09 6.77
N ARG A 315 12.25 -8.51 5.89
CA ARG A 315 11.07 -7.72 6.26
C ARG A 315 10.03 -8.55 7.01
N ALA A 316 9.76 -9.79 6.59
CA ALA A 316 8.86 -10.68 7.31
C ALA A 316 9.40 -11.05 8.71
N GLN A 317 10.71 -11.23 8.85
CA GLN A 317 11.35 -11.54 10.14
C GLN A 317 11.38 -10.35 11.11
N LEU A 318 11.31 -9.10 10.62
CA LEU A 318 11.21 -7.92 11.49
C LEU A 318 10.03 -8.00 12.46
N VAL A 319 8.96 -8.72 12.09
CA VAL A 319 7.79 -8.93 12.93
C VAL A 319 8.16 -9.54 14.30
N ASP A 320 9.13 -10.44 14.34
CA ASP A 320 9.58 -11.10 15.59
C ASP A 320 10.36 -10.17 16.51
N SER A 321 11.01 -9.16 15.93
CA SER A 321 11.80 -8.18 16.70
C SER A 321 10.92 -7.15 17.43
N ILE A 322 9.64 -7.04 17.05
CA ILE A 322 8.69 -6.12 17.65
C ILE A 322 8.18 -6.70 18.97
N ASN A 323 8.59 -6.08 20.08
CA ASN A 323 8.19 -6.47 21.44
C ASN A 323 6.73 -6.09 21.76
N SER A 324 5.81 -6.69 21.01
CA SER A 324 4.36 -6.51 21.12
C SER A 324 3.77 -7.36 22.24
N ALA A 325 2.56 -7.01 22.70
CA ALA A 325 1.89 -7.76 23.77
C ALA A 325 1.42 -9.15 23.33
N SER A 326 1.27 -9.39 22.02
CA SER A 326 1.00 -10.70 21.43
C SER A 326 1.47 -10.73 19.97
N PRO A 327 1.67 -11.93 19.36
CA PRO A 327 2.08 -12.03 17.97
C PRO A 327 1.18 -11.22 17.03
N LEU A 328 1.78 -10.33 16.25
CA LEU A 328 1.09 -9.46 15.30
C LEU A 328 1.06 -10.10 13.92
N SER A 329 -0.10 -10.10 13.26
CA SER A 329 -0.17 -10.40 11.83
C SER A 329 0.19 -9.13 11.07
N LEU A 330 1.37 -9.08 10.45
CA LEU A 330 1.91 -7.89 9.79
C LEU A 330 2.30 -8.17 8.34
N VAL A 331 1.93 -7.25 7.46
CA VAL A 331 2.42 -7.17 6.07
C VAL A 331 3.37 -5.99 5.98
N VAL A 332 4.67 -6.26 5.99
CA VAL A 332 5.74 -5.25 6.04
C VAL A 332 6.18 -4.86 4.64
N PHE A 333 6.22 -3.56 4.36
CA PHE A 333 6.64 -3.02 3.08
C PHE A 333 7.34 -1.68 3.25
N GLU A 334 8.24 -1.37 2.32
CA GLU A 334 8.86 -0.06 2.26
C GLU A 334 7.93 0.95 1.60
N LEU A 335 7.93 2.20 2.05
CA LEU A 335 7.32 3.31 1.35
C LEU A 335 8.20 4.54 1.59
N ALA A 336 8.54 5.27 0.53
CA ALA A 336 9.19 6.56 0.76
C ALA A 336 10.70 6.49 1.01
N ASN A 337 11.26 5.30 1.29
CA ASN A 337 12.49 5.02 2.06
C ASN A 337 12.27 4.66 3.54
N GLY A 338 11.04 4.76 4.06
CA GLY A 338 10.66 4.25 5.38
C GLY A 338 10.07 2.85 5.32
N LEU A 339 9.91 2.22 6.48
CA LEU A 339 9.28 0.91 6.65
C LEU A 339 7.94 1.05 7.35
N TYR A 340 6.92 0.45 6.75
CA TYR A 340 5.54 0.48 7.24
C TYR A 340 5.00 -0.94 7.24
N ALA A 341 3.94 -1.15 8.03
CA ALA A 341 3.24 -2.42 8.04
C ALA A 341 1.74 -2.22 8.14
N TYR A 342 0.99 -3.01 7.37
CA TYR A 342 -0.40 -3.22 7.70
C TYR A 342 -0.50 -4.30 8.78
N ASN A 343 -1.23 -3.99 9.85
CA ASN A 343 -1.61 -4.95 10.86
C ASN A 343 -3.05 -5.38 10.65
N VAL A 344 -3.27 -6.68 10.50
CA VAL A 344 -4.59 -7.28 10.60
C VAL A 344 -4.80 -7.71 12.05
N PRO A 345 -5.58 -6.97 12.85
CA PRO A 345 -5.72 -7.26 14.28
C PRO A 345 -6.55 -8.52 14.53
N THR A 346 -6.37 -9.10 15.72
CA THR A 346 -7.19 -10.24 16.18
C THR A 346 -8.61 -9.82 16.50
N GLU A 347 -9.55 -10.77 16.49
CA GLU A 347 -10.95 -10.54 16.89
C GLU A 347 -11.07 -9.82 18.24
N PHE A 348 -10.35 -10.29 19.27
CA PHE A 348 -10.34 -9.65 20.59
C PHE A 348 -9.96 -8.16 20.50
N PHE A 349 -8.90 -7.85 19.76
CA PHE A 349 -8.42 -6.48 19.63
C PHE A 349 -9.39 -5.62 18.80
N ARG A 350 -10.03 -6.22 17.78
CA ARG A 350 -11.10 -5.58 17.01
C ARG A 350 -12.30 -5.21 17.89
N THR A 351 -12.78 -6.14 18.71
CA THR A 351 -13.87 -5.89 19.65
C THR A 351 -13.53 -4.75 20.60
N LEU A 352 -12.28 -4.66 21.05
CA LEU A 352 -11.83 -3.60 21.94
C LEU A 352 -11.85 -2.23 21.23
N ILE A 353 -11.30 -2.13 20.02
CA ILE A 353 -11.37 -0.88 19.24
C ILE A 353 -12.81 -0.51 18.91
N ASP A 354 -13.64 -1.45 18.43
CA ASP A 354 -15.06 -1.22 18.15
C ASP A 354 -15.81 -0.69 19.37
N SER A 355 -15.55 -1.28 20.54
CA SER A 355 -16.15 -0.81 21.79
C SER A 355 -15.79 0.65 22.08
N ILE A 356 -14.52 1.02 21.89
CA ILE A 356 -14.03 2.40 22.10
C ILE A 356 -14.58 3.36 21.05
N GLU A 357 -14.75 2.96 19.81
CA GLU A 357 -15.12 3.87 18.72
C GLU A 357 -16.64 4.03 18.60
N ASN A 358 -17.37 2.93 18.65
CA ASN A 358 -18.80 2.87 18.32
C ASN A 358 -19.69 2.68 19.56
N ARG A 359 -19.21 2.02 20.63
CA ARG A 359 -20.00 1.69 21.84
C ARG A 359 -19.62 2.52 23.08
N LYS A 360 -19.16 3.77 22.88
CA LYS A 360 -18.74 4.67 23.98
C LYS A 360 -19.82 4.85 25.05
N GLY A 361 -21.09 4.92 24.66
CA GLY A 361 -22.22 5.07 25.57
C GLY A 361 -22.41 3.86 26.47
N GLU A 362 -22.27 2.65 25.92
CA GLU A 362 -22.35 1.39 26.67
C GLU A 362 -21.18 1.29 27.66
N LEU A 363 -19.96 1.57 27.21
CA LEU A 363 -18.77 1.62 28.07
C LEU A 363 -18.93 2.62 29.23
N PHE A 364 -19.43 3.82 28.94
CA PHE A 364 -19.67 4.83 29.98
C PHE A 364 -20.74 4.39 30.97
N THR A 365 -21.79 3.72 30.48
CA THR A 365 -22.88 3.20 31.32
C THR A 365 -22.37 2.09 32.22
N VAL A 366 -21.61 1.13 31.69
CA VAL A 366 -20.98 0.05 32.47
C VAL A 366 -20.02 0.61 33.50
N PHE A 367 -19.16 1.56 33.10
CA PHE A 367 -18.23 2.21 34.02
C PHE A 367 -18.97 2.93 35.15
N PHE A 368 -19.98 3.74 34.82
CA PHE A 368 -20.76 4.48 35.81
C PHE A 368 -21.52 3.53 36.75
N PHE A 369 -22.08 2.45 36.23
CA PHE A 369 -22.74 1.41 37.02
C PHE A 369 -21.79 0.74 38.02
N VAL A 370 -20.63 0.27 37.55
CA VAL A 370 -19.61 -0.35 38.40
C VAL A 370 -19.10 0.66 39.43
N PHE A 371 -18.84 1.91 39.02
CA PHE A 371 -18.40 2.97 39.91
C PHE A 371 -19.43 3.28 41.00
N LEU A 372 -20.71 3.43 40.65
CA LEU A 372 -21.78 3.72 41.59
C LEU A 372 -21.92 2.62 42.64
N ILE A 373 -21.91 1.35 42.21
CA ILE A 373 -22.02 0.21 43.11
C ILE A 373 -20.78 0.11 44.00
N ALA A 374 -19.58 0.23 43.43
CA ALA A 374 -18.34 0.20 44.21
C ALA A 374 -18.29 1.35 45.24
N TYR A 375 -18.74 2.55 44.86
CA TYR A 375 -18.83 3.70 45.75
C TYR A 375 -19.82 3.45 46.90
N ILE A 376 -21.04 2.99 46.60
CA ILE A 376 -22.06 2.68 47.62
C ILE A 376 -21.54 1.60 48.58
N LEU A 377 -20.96 0.52 48.05
CA LEU A 377 -20.38 -0.55 48.86
C LEU A 377 -19.23 -0.04 49.74
N SER A 378 -18.38 0.84 49.21
CA SER A 378 -17.30 1.46 49.98
C SER A 378 -17.83 2.33 51.12
N VAL A 379 -18.85 3.16 50.87
CA VAL A 379 -19.47 4.03 51.90
C VAL A 379 -20.15 3.22 53.01
N ILE A 380 -20.71 2.04 52.69
CA ILE A 380 -21.37 1.14 53.66
C ILE A 380 -20.36 0.21 54.37
N GLY A 381 -19.07 0.30 54.06
CA GLY A 381 -18.01 -0.51 54.69
C GLY A 381 -17.84 -1.92 54.11
N LEU A 382 -18.43 -2.19 52.94
CA LEU A 382 -18.36 -3.46 52.21
C LEU A 382 -17.54 -3.33 50.90
N GLY A 383 -16.60 -2.39 50.85
CA GLY A 383 -15.81 -2.10 49.64
C GLY A 383 -15.05 -3.31 49.08
N GLU A 384 -14.75 -4.30 49.91
CA GLU A 384 -14.11 -5.56 49.52
C GLU A 384 -14.94 -6.37 48.51
N PHE A 385 -16.26 -6.18 48.48
CA PHE A 385 -17.19 -6.88 47.56
C PHE A 385 -17.40 -6.15 46.24
N SER A 386 -16.68 -5.06 45.97
CA SER A 386 -16.83 -4.27 44.74
C SER A 386 -16.58 -5.09 43.46
N PHE A 387 -15.82 -6.18 43.54
CA PHE A 387 -15.59 -7.09 42.39
C PHE A 387 -16.88 -7.78 41.91
N VAL A 388 -17.91 -7.91 42.75
CA VAL A 388 -19.21 -8.48 42.35
C VAL A 388 -19.89 -7.62 41.29
N ALA A 389 -19.74 -6.29 41.37
CA ALA A 389 -20.23 -5.36 40.35
C ALA A 389 -19.54 -5.59 39.00
N ILE A 390 -18.24 -5.91 39.02
CA ILE A 390 -17.46 -6.25 37.82
C ILE A 390 -17.97 -7.56 37.22
N ILE A 391 -18.27 -8.57 38.04
CA ILE A 391 -18.84 -9.85 37.56
C ILE A 391 -20.20 -9.63 36.90
N PHE A 392 -21.10 -8.85 37.52
CA PHE A 392 -22.41 -8.55 36.90
C PHE A 392 -22.27 -7.75 35.60
N ALA A 393 -21.33 -6.80 35.54
CA ALA A 393 -21.03 -6.07 34.31
C ALA A 393 -20.51 -7.00 33.20
N LEU A 394 -19.65 -7.96 33.53
CA LEU A 394 -19.15 -8.97 32.59
C LEU A 394 -20.28 -9.90 32.10
N ILE A 395 -21.17 -10.35 33.00
CA ILE A 395 -22.32 -11.18 32.63
C ILE A 395 -23.25 -10.41 31.70
N TYR A 396 -23.56 -9.15 32.02
CA TYR A 396 -24.37 -8.29 31.16
C TYR A 396 -23.75 -8.16 29.77
N ALA A 397 -22.45 -7.82 29.70
CA ALA A 397 -21.71 -7.67 28.44
C ALA A 397 -21.62 -8.96 27.60
N VAL A 398 -21.75 -10.15 28.21
CA VAL A 398 -21.77 -11.44 27.48
C VAL A 398 -23.17 -11.79 26.97
N ILE A 399 -24.23 -11.27 27.61
CA ILE A 399 -25.62 -11.57 27.27
C ILE A 399 -26.21 -10.54 26.29
N SER A 400 -25.76 -9.30 26.36
CA SER A 400 -26.08 -8.20 25.42
C SER A 400 -25.28 -8.31 24.13
#